data_AF-K0VFK9-F1
#
_entry.id   AF-K0VFK9-F1
#
_cell.length_a   1.000
_cell.length_b   1.000
_cell.length_c   1.000
_cell.angle_alpha   90.00
_cell.angle_beta   90.00
_cell.angle_gamma   90.00
#
_symmetry.space_group_name_H-M   'P 1'
#
loop_
_entity.id
_entity.type
_entity.pdbx_description
1 polymer ?
#
loop_
_entity_poly.entity_id
_entity_poly.type
_entity_poly.pdbx_seq_one_letter_code
_entity_poly.pdbx_strand_id
1 'polypeptide(L)'
;SLNPPYYMNITINGKTLALAKPDILHGTYENGSLTLSFAQKPMAKTPLKGLIVFGVYDPTLYTALDFASDADLKISGEGFSGCTHKVVRPGSKEILSENQAMLTTMFFNDPVGTDYSQIVATRLEVRC
;
A
#
# COMPACT_ATOMS: atom_id res chain seq x y z
N SER A 1 -6.14 18.10 14.25
CA SER A 1 -5.27 16.95 14.56
C SER A 1 -5.14 16.14 13.28
N LEU A 2 -4.12 16.43 12.48
CA LEU A 2 -3.85 15.73 11.22
C LEU A 2 -3.18 14.40 11.58
N ASN A 3 -3.91 13.30 11.43
CA ASN A 3 -3.37 11.95 11.60
C ASN A 3 -2.74 11.60 10.24
N PRO A 4 -1.40 11.62 10.07
CA PRO A 4 -0.81 11.34 8.77
C PRO A 4 -1.19 9.91 8.36
N PRO A 5 -1.55 9.69 7.09
CA PRO A 5 -1.81 8.36 6.58
C PRO A 5 -0.53 7.55 6.70
N TYR A 6 -0.52 6.59 7.62
CA TYR A 6 0.63 5.73 7.83
C TYR A 6 0.87 4.91 6.55
N TYR A 7 2.15 4.64 6.27
CA TYR A 7 2.67 4.06 5.04
C TYR A 7 1.94 2.83 4.50
N MET A 8 1.08 2.13 5.27
CA MET A 8 0.26 1.03 4.80
C MET A 8 -1.19 1.44 4.53
N ASN A 9 -1.66 1.15 3.32
CA ASN A 9 -3.06 1.23 2.92
C ASN A 9 -3.62 -0.19 2.74
N ILE A 10 -4.68 -0.52 3.47
CA ILE A 10 -5.32 -1.84 3.39
C ILE A 10 -6.78 -1.67 2.99
N THR A 11 -7.23 -2.44 2.00
CA THR A 11 -8.66 -2.55 1.66
C THR A 11 -9.15 -3.99 1.75
N ILE A 12 -10.42 -4.15 2.13
CA ILE A 12 -11.13 -5.43 2.09
C ILE A 12 -12.35 -5.26 1.20
N ASN A 13 -12.38 -5.98 0.08
CA ASN A 13 -13.40 -5.86 -0.95
C ASN A 13 -13.64 -4.39 -1.37
N GLY A 14 -12.55 -3.64 -1.54
CA GLY A 14 -12.57 -2.23 -1.95
C GLY A 14 -12.89 -1.23 -0.83
N LYS A 15 -13.17 -1.67 0.40
CA LYS A 15 -13.40 -0.78 1.55
C LYS A 15 -12.13 -0.61 2.36
N THR A 16 -11.73 0.63 2.64
CA THR A 16 -10.56 0.95 3.47
C THR A 16 -10.71 0.37 4.87
N LEU A 17 -9.65 -0.29 5.34
CA LEU A 17 -9.54 -0.81 6.69
C LEU A 17 -8.91 0.25 7.60
N ALA A 18 -9.61 0.62 8.68
CA ALA A 18 -9.08 1.55 9.66
C ALA A 18 -7.95 0.90 10.47
N LEU A 19 -6.77 1.53 10.46
CA LEU A 19 -5.59 1.09 11.17
C LEU A 19 -5.31 1.97 12.39
N ALA A 20 -4.91 1.33 13.48
CA ALA A 20 -4.35 2.03 14.62
C ALA A 20 -2.98 2.63 14.24
N LYS A 21 -2.65 3.75 14.90
CA LYS A 21 -1.31 4.30 14.87
C LYS A 21 -0.30 3.24 15.35
N PRO A 22 0.88 3.10 14.74
CA PRO A 22 1.94 2.26 15.28
C PRO A 22 2.26 2.63 16.73
N ASP A 23 2.36 1.63 17.60
CA ASP A 23 2.77 1.83 19.00
C ASP A 23 4.22 2.36 19.06
N ILE A 24 5.08 1.84 18.18
CA ILE A 24 6.50 2.18 18.06
C ILE A 24 6.85 2.30 16.57
N LEU A 25 7.58 3.35 16.23
CA LEU A 25 8.25 3.53 14.94
C LEU A 25 9.75 3.62 15.22
N HIS A 26 10.51 2.64 14.75
CA HIS A 26 11.97 2.62 14.86
C HIS A 26 12.60 3.01 13.52
N GLY A 27 13.58 3.90 13.55
CA GLY A 27 14.32 4.32 12.37
C GLY A 27 15.82 4.17 12.59
N THR A 28 16.51 3.48 11.69
CA THR A 28 17.97 3.39 11.67
C THR A 28 18.51 4.00 10.38
N TYR A 29 19.60 4.77 10.48
CA TYR A 29 20.29 5.32 9.32
C TYR A 29 21.72 4.79 9.30
N GLU A 30 22.00 3.89 8.36
CA GLU A 30 23.28 3.21 8.24
C GLU A 30 23.68 3.14 6.76
N ASN A 31 24.95 3.44 6.47
CA ASN A 31 25.53 3.34 5.12
C ASN A 31 24.71 4.06 4.03
N GLY A 32 24.14 5.23 4.36
CA GLY A 32 23.35 6.03 3.42
C GLY A 32 21.89 5.59 3.27
N SER A 33 21.45 4.56 4.00
CA SER A 33 20.11 3.99 3.92
C SER A 33 19.32 4.23 5.20
N LEU A 34 18.07 4.71 5.07
CA LEU A 34 17.11 4.82 6.17
C LEU A 34 16.21 3.59 6.18
N THR A 35 16.23 2.82 7.27
CA THR A 35 15.31 1.71 7.49
C THR A 35 14.28 2.10 8.54
N LEU A 36 13.00 2.04 8.18
CA LEU A 36 11.88 2.24 9.10
C LEU A 36 11.24 0.90 9.44
N SER A 37 11.12 0.61 10.74
CA SER A 37 10.47 -0.59 11.27
C SER A 37 9.29 -0.20 12.14
N PHE A 38 8.10 -0.68 11.78
CA PHE A 38 6.87 -0.43 12.52
C PHE A 38 5.88 -1.58 12.30
N ALA A 39 4.90 -1.69 13.19
CA ALA A 39 3.77 -2.60 13.05
C ALA A 39 2.46 -1.82 13.18
N GLN A 40 1.49 -2.15 12.33
CA GLN A 40 0.13 -1.61 12.42
C GLN A 40 -0.88 -2.72 12.62
N LYS A 41 -1.95 -2.38 13.33
CA LYS A 41 -3.04 -3.30 13.65
C LYS A 41 -4.37 -2.69 13.22
N PRO A 42 -5.34 -3.49 12.75
CA PRO A 42 -6.70 -3.02 12.55
C PRO A 42 -7.30 -2.47 13.85
N MET A 43 -8.06 -1.38 13.78
CA MET A 43 -8.73 -0.80 14.96
C MET A 43 -9.84 -1.69 15.53
N ALA A 44 -10.35 -2.63 14.72
CA ALA A 44 -11.38 -3.57 15.12
C ALA A 44 -11.02 -4.98 14.62
N LYS A 45 -11.58 -6.00 15.29
CA LYS A 45 -11.45 -7.40 14.83
C LYS A 45 -11.97 -7.50 13.39
N THR A 46 -11.09 -7.95 12.51
CA THR A 46 -11.33 -7.91 11.07
C THR A 46 -11.22 -9.34 10.51
N PRO A 47 -12.30 -9.90 9.94
CA PRO A 47 -12.25 -11.24 9.35
C PRO A 47 -11.44 -11.23 8.05
N LEU A 48 -10.61 -12.26 7.85
CA LEU A 48 -9.91 -12.50 6.59
C LEU A 48 -10.87 -13.20 5.63
N LYS A 49 -11.55 -12.43 4.77
CA LYS A 49 -12.52 -12.96 3.79
C LYS A 49 -12.57 -12.11 2.53
N GLY A 50 -12.58 -12.77 1.37
CA GLY A 50 -12.64 -12.11 0.07
C GLY A 50 -11.27 -11.55 -0.35
N LEU A 51 -11.31 -10.48 -1.13
CA LEU A 51 -10.08 -9.83 -1.61
C LEU A 51 -9.60 -8.79 -0.61
N ILE A 52 -8.37 -9.01 -0.11
CA ILE A 52 -7.66 -8.10 0.78
C ILE A 52 -6.47 -7.56 0.00
N VAL A 53 -6.31 -6.24 -0.04
CA VAL A 53 -5.22 -5.58 -0.77
C VAL A 53 -4.38 -4.79 0.23
N PHE A 54 -3.09 -5.10 0.29
CA PHE A 54 -2.10 -4.38 1.09
C PHE A 54 -1.22 -3.58 0.14
N GLY A 55 -1.25 -2.25 0.23
CA GLY A 55 -0.36 -1.35 -0.50
C GLY A 55 0.52 -0.57 0.48
N VAL A 56 1.73 -0.25 0.06
CA VAL A 56 2.59 0.68 0.80
C VAL A 56 2.74 1.94 -0.01
N TYR A 57 2.18 3.02 0.52
CA TYR A 57 2.14 4.31 -0.14
C TYR A 57 2.05 5.43 0.91
N ASP A 58 2.80 6.52 0.70
CA ASP A 58 2.79 7.72 1.54
C ASP A 58 2.08 8.88 0.83
N PRO A 59 0.81 9.19 1.21
CA PRO A 59 0.05 10.30 0.65
C PRO A 59 0.63 11.68 0.82
N THR A 60 1.51 11.84 1.79
CA THR A 60 2.09 13.15 2.12
C THR A 60 3.31 13.46 1.26
N LEU A 61 3.99 12.43 0.75
CA LEU A 61 5.20 12.57 -0.05
C LEU A 61 4.99 12.24 -1.53
N TYR A 62 3.82 11.75 -1.95
CA TYR A 62 3.57 11.29 -3.32
C TYR A 62 4.56 10.22 -3.80
N THR A 63 5.11 9.44 -2.86
CA THR A 63 6.10 8.40 -3.14
C THR A 63 5.48 7.01 -3.02
N ALA A 64 5.52 6.26 -4.12
CA ALA A 64 5.32 4.81 -4.08
C ALA A 64 6.61 4.16 -3.54
N LEU A 65 6.47 3.36 -2.48
CA LEU A 65 7.57 2.60 -1.92
C LEU A 65 7.59 1.24 -2.61
N ASP A 66 8.67 0.94 -3.33
CA ASP A 66 8.87 -0.37 -3.96
C ASP A 66 9.67 -1.30 -3.06
N PHE A 67 9.45 -2.60 -3.24
CA PHE A 67 10.14 -3.64 -2.48
C PHE A 67 11.29 -4.21 -3.32
N ALA A 68 12.45 -4.37 -2.69
CA ALA A 68 13.64 -4.92 -3.34
C ALA A 68 13.37 -6.28 -3.98
N SER A 69 12.55 -7.11 -3.33
CA SER A 69 12.07 -8.38 -3.86
C SER A 69 10.60 -8.62 -3.52
N ASP A 70 9.87 -9.34 -4.39
CA ASP A 70 8.54 -9.86 -4.06
C ASP A 70 8.58 -10.81 -2.86
N ALA A 71 9.71 -11.46 -2.62
CA ALA A 71 9.90 -12.33 -1.46
C ALA A 71 9.87 -11.56 -0.13
N ASP A 72 10.03 -10.24 -0.13
CA ASP A 72 9.97 -9.42 1.08
C ASP A 72 8.53 -9.15 1.53
N LEU A 73 7.55 -9.42 0.65
CA LEU A 73 6.12 -9.33 0.92
C LEU A 73 5.57 -10.70 1.32
N LYS A 74 5.44 -10.94 2.63
CA LYS A 74 5.00 -12.24 3.16
C LYS A 74 3.73 -12.14 3.97
N ILE A 75 2.86 -13.14 3.84
CA ILE A 75 1.76 -13.40 4.77
C ILE A 75 2.19 -14.48 5.78
N SER A 76 1.75 -14.35 7.03
CA SER A 76 2.07 -15.32 8.09
C SER A 76 0.93 -15.43 9.11
N GLY A 77 0.86 -16.58 9.78
CA GLY A 77 -0.17 -16.91 10.77
C GLY A 77 -1.26 -17.84 10.24
N GLU A 78 -1.87 -18.63 11.15
CA GLU A 78 -2.83 -19.69 10.81
C GLU A 78 -4.07 -19.18 10.05
N GLY A 79 -4.47 -17.93 10.31
CA GLY A 79 -5.61 -17.30 9.65
C GLY A 79 -5.45 -17.15 8.13
N PHE A 80 -4.24 -17.28 7.59
CA PHE A 80 -3.97 -17.23 6.16
C PHE A 80 -3.82 -18.60 5.49
N SER A 81 -3.96 -19.70 6.22
CA SER A 81 -3.77 -21.07 5.69
C SER A 81 -4.66 -21.42 4.50
N GLY A 82 -5.85 -20.81 4.40
CA GLY A 82 -6.77 -20.97 3.28
C GLY A 82 -6.65 -19.90 2.18
N CYS A 83 -5.72 -18.96 2.31
CA CYS A 83 -5.61 -17.82 1.41
C CYS A 83 -4.53 -18.02 0.35
N THR A 84 -4.74 -17.44 -0.83
CA THR A 84 -3.72 -17.31 -1.86
C THR A 84 -3.23 -15.87 -1.92
N HIS A 85 -1.98 -15.64 -2.34
CA HIS A 85 -1.46 -14.28 -2.51
C HIS A 85 -0.71 -14.12 -3.82
N LYS A 86 -0.66 -12.88 -4.31
CA LYS A 86 0.20 -12.46 -5.41
C LYS A 86 0.68 -11.03 -5.18
N VAL A 87 1.92 -10.76 -5.56
CA VAL A 87 2.40 -9.39 -5.67
C VAL A 87 1.99 -8.84 -7.02
N VAL A 88 1.38 -7.66 -7.02
CA VAL A 88 1.03 -6.92 -8.23
C VAL A 88 1.91 -5.68 -8.28
N ARG A 89 2.82 -5.68 -9.25
CA ARG A 89 3.62 -4.52 -9.66
C ARG A 89 3.02 -3.96 -10.93
N PRO A 90 2.35 -2.81 -10.88
CA PRO A 90 1.77 -2.26 -12.10
C PRO A 90 2.88 -1.85 -13.07
N GLY A 91 2.93 -2.50 -14.25
CA GLY A 91 3.86 -2.13 -15.30
C GLY A 91 3.50 -0.76 -15.88
N SER A 92 4.50 0.11 -16.09
CA SER A 92 4.30 1.45 -16.66
C SER A 92 3.53 1.40 -17.99
N LYS A 93 3.74 0.38 -18.83
CA LYS A 93 3.06 0.23 -20.13
C LYS A 93 1.57 -0.10 -20.03
N GLU A 94 1.15 -0.98 -19.11
CA GLU A 94 -0.25 -1.40 -18.97
C GLU A 94 -1.11 -0.30 -18.33
N ILE A 95 -0.55 0.40 -17.33
CA ILE A 95 -1.19 1.59 -16.75
C ILE A 95 -1.35 2.69 -17.81
N LEU A 96 -0.30 2.97 -18.57
CA LEU A 96 -0.31 4.02 -19.59
C LEU A 96 -1.28 3.70 -20.74
N SER A 97 -1.43 2.42 -21.15
CA SER A 97 -2.30 2.05 -22.26
C SER A 97 -3.79 2.08 -21.92
N GLU A 98 -4.16 1.66 -20.71
CA GLU A 98 -5.58 1.60 -20.31
C GLU A 98 -6.11 2.93 -19.78
N ASN A 99 -5.21 3.81 -19.28
CA ASN A 99 -5.59 5.04 -18.59
C ASN A 99 -4.94 6.29 -19.18
N GLN A 100 -4.45 6.26 -20.43
CA GLN A 100 -3.66 7.34 -21.03
C GLN A 100 -4.34 8.71 -20.97
N ALA A 101 -5.63 8.77 -21.29
CA ALA A 101 -6.41 10.00 -21.23
C ALA A 101 -6.62 10.47 -19.78
N MET A 102 -6.81 9.52 -18.85
CA MET A 102 -6.92 9.81 -17.41
C MET A 102 -5.61 10.35 -16.87
N LEU A 103 -4.48 9.71 -17.17
CA LEU A 103 -3.12 10.10 -16.75
C LEU A 103 -2.66 11.43 -17.35
N THR A 104 -3.02 11.71 -18.60
CA THR A 104 -2.78 13.01 -19.23
C THR A 104 -3.59 14.09 -18.52
N THR A 105 -4.87 13.82 -18.26
CA THR A 105 -5.72 14.73 -17.48
C THR A 105 -5.21 14.90 -16.04
N MET A 106 -4.70 13.83 -15.40
CA MET A 106 -4.10 13.82 -14.07
C MET A 106 -2.79 14.63 -14.00
N PHE A 107 -1.96 14.59 -15.04
CA PHE A 107 -0.69 15.31 -15.10
C PHE A 107 -0.87 16.80 -15.38
N PHE A 108 -1.87 17.16 -16.19
CA PHE A 108 -2.06 18.54 -16.67
C PHE A 108 -3.12 19.36 -15.89
N ASN A 109 -4.06 18.73 -15.17
CA ASN A 109 -5.21 19.43 -14.56
C ASN A 109 -5.34 19.33 -13.03
N ASP A 110 -4.28 19.11 -12.24
CA ASP A 110 -4.43 19.04 -10.78
C ASP A 110 -3.91 20.29 -10.02
N PRO A 111 -4.76 21.31 -9.79
CA PRO A 111 -4.51 22.38 -8.82
C PRO A 111 -4.94 22.03 -7.38
N VAL A 112 -5.43 20.82 -7.08
CA VAL A 112 -6.13 20.47 -5.82
C VAL A 112 -5.49 19.29 -5.03
N GLY A 113 -4.52 18.55 -5.58
CA GLY A 113 -3.75 17.55 -4.84
C GLY A 113 -4.52 16.25 -4.61
N THR A 114 -5.14 15.72 -5.67
CA THR A 114 -5.73 14.37 -5.62
C THR A 114 -4.64 13.34 -5.82
N ASP A 115 -4.56 12.39 -4.91
CA ASP A 115 -3.43 11.50 -4.80
C ASP A 115 -3.61 10.19 -5.58
N TYR A 116 -2.90 10.06 -6.70
CA TYR A 116 -3.04 8.97 -7.68
C TYR A 116 -1.93 7.93 -7.66
N SER A 117 -0.96 8.10 -6.79
CA SER A 117 0.13 7.14 -6.48
C SER A 117 -0.33 5.69 -6.21
N GLN A 118 -1.56 5.50 -5.70
CA GLN A 118 -2.14 4.18 -5.45
C GLN A 118 -2.22 3.33 -6.72
N ILE A 119 -2.32 3.97 -7.89
CA ILE A 119 -2.40 3.30 -9.19
C ILE A 119 -1.07 2.62 -9.50
N VAL A 120 0.07 3.22 -9.12
CA VAL A 120 1.42 2.72 -9.43
C VAL A 120 2.09 1.98 -8.28
N ALA A 121 1.49 1.94 -7.09
CA ALA A 121 2.08 1.30 -5.93
C ALA A 121 2.09 -0.23 -6.06
N THR A 122 3.24 -0.84 -5.76
CA THR A 122 3.36 -2.28 -5.54
C THR A 122 2.41 -2.68 -4.42
N ARG A 123 1.60 -3.71 -4.66
CA ARG A 123 0.61 -4.20 -3.71
C ARG A 123 0.62 -5.72 -3.59
N LEU A 124 0.31 -6.20 -2.40
CA LEU A 124 0.06 -7.61 -2.14
C LEU A 124 -1.46 -7.84 -2.15
N GLU A 125 -1.93 -8.61 -3.11
CA GLU A 125 -3.33 -9.07 -3.16
C GLU A 125 -3.42 -10.43 -2.48
N VAL A 126 -4.25 -10.54 -1.46
CA VAL A 126 -4.52 -11.77 -0.70
C VAL A 126 -5.98 -12.13 -0.88
N ARG A 127 -6.26 -13.33 -1.38
CA ARG A 127 -7.61 -13.84 -1.55
C ARG A 127 -7.87 -14.96 -0.55
N CYS A 128 -8.76 -14.62 0.38
CA CYS A 128 -9.51 -15.52 1.25
C CYS A 128 -11.00 -15.42 0.83
#